data_AF-A0AAD5TR89-F1
#
_entry.id   AF-A0AAD5TR89-F1
#
_cell.length_a   1.000
_cell.length_b   1.000
_cell.length_c   1.000
_cell.angle_alpha   90.00
_cell.angle_beta   90.00
_cell.angle_gamma   90.00
#
_symmetry.space_group_name_H-M   'P 1'
#
loop_
_entity.id
_entity.type
_entity.pdbx_description
1 polymer ?
#
loop_
_entity_poly.entity_id
_entity_poly.type
_entity_poly.pdbx_seq_one_letter_code
_entity_poly.pdbx_strand_id
1 'polypeptide(L)'
;MLGVPALVAGCSEIVIATPPRKDGTVAPEVVYVANKVGATTILVAGGAQAVAAMAYGPATVPKVHKICGPGNCSKDDCSAMVSIDMPAGPSELLVIADPDVQPSIQHGEDSQVVLLAAGLSDSAVAAIEQEVRTQREALPRADIVRESISKSYILRVDSVAEALKFSNQYAPEHLILHLDDAEQHVAAITPLAQTTYCRHMAIARMYSGVNTLTFVKHITSQTLTKEGLDRLGDTVTTLAEAEGLEAHRNAVAIRLKDIRRNRS
;
A
#
# COMPACT_ATOMS: atom_id res chain seq x y z
N MET A 1 -10.86 -7.13 -4.47
CA MET A 1 -9.83 -6.55 -3.57
C MET A 1 -10.17 -5.13 -3.12
N LEU A 2 -10.56 -4.19 -4.01
CA LEU A 2 -10.84 -2.80 -3.59
C LEU A 2 -12.28 -2.56 -3.08
N GLY A 3 -13.30 -3.11 -3.75
CA GLY A 3 -14.70 -2.81 -3.42
C GLY A 3 -15.18 -3.37 -2.08
N VAL A 4 -14.69 -4.55 -1.67
CA VAL A 4 -15.07 -5.17 -0.39
C VAL A 4 -14.63 -4.33 0.82
N PRO A 5 -13.36 -3.92 0.99
CA PRO A 5 -12.96 -3.08 2.12
C PRO A 5 -13.64 -1.70 2.10
N ALA A 6 -13.92 -1.13 0.91
CA ALA A 6 -14.69 0.11 0.80
C ALA A 6 -16.14 -0.05 1.30
N LEU A 7 -16.80 -1.15 0.92
CA LEU A 7 -18.13 -1.50 1.39
C LEU A 7 -18.14 -1.69 2.92
N VAL A 8 -17.19 -2.47 3.45
CA VAL A 8 -17.06 -2.73 4.90
C VAL A 8 -16.77 -1.44 5.68
N ALA A 9 -15.99 -0.52 5.11
CA ALA A 9 -15.73 0.79 5.69
C ALA A 9 -16.95 1.74 5.66
N GLY A 10 -18.03 1.37 4.96
CA GLY A 10 -19.24 2.17 4.86
C GLY A 10 -19.13 3.34 3.88
N CYS A 11 -18.28 3.23 2.84
CA CYS A 11 -18.21 4.23 1.77
C CYS A 11 -19.59 4.38 1.11
N SER A 12 -20.18 5.57 1.20
CA SER A 12 -21.51 5.85 0.65
C SER A 12 -21.53 5.93 -0.89
N GLU A 13 -20.38 6.23 -1.50
CA GLU A 13 -20.22 6.33 -2.94
C GLU A 13 -18.97 5.55 -3.37
N ILE A 14 -19.17 4.54 -4.22
CA ILE A 14 -18.10 3.67 -4.72
C ILE A 14 -18.14 3.71 -6.25
N VAL A 15 -17.11 4.31 -6.85
CA VAL A 15 -16.94 4.41 -8.30
C VAL A 15 -15.91 3.38 -8.76
N ILE A 16 -16.26 2.54 -9.74
CA ILE A 16 -15.34 1.56 -10.33
C ILE A 16 -14.99 1.98 -11.74
N ALA A 17 -13.71 2.23 -12.00
CA ALA A 17 -13.19 2.47 -13.33
C ALA A 17 -12.69 1.17 -13.97
N THR A 18 -13.08 0.92 -15.22
CA THR A 18 -12.58 -0.22 -16.00
C THR A 18 -12.51 0.17 -17.48
N PRO A 19 -11.40 -0.14 -18.18
CA PRO A 19 -11.36 0.05 -19.63
C PRO A 19 -12.41 -0.86 -20.30
N PRO A 20 -13.03 -0.41 -21.40
CA PRO A 20 -13.92 -1.26 -22.19
C PRO A 20 -13.15 -2.39 -22.87
N ARG A 21 -13.86 -3.48 -23.17
CA ARG A 21 -13.41 -4.50 -24.11
C ARG A 21 -13.34 -3.92 -25.52
N LYS A 22 -12.74 -4.67 -26.46
CA LYS A 22 -12.61 -4.25 -27.87
C LYS A 22 -13.95 -3.92 -28.54
N ASP A 23 -15.04 -4.51 -28.07
CA ASP A 23 -16.41 -4.29 -28.54
C ASP A 23 -17.15 -3.15 -27.80
N GLY A 24 -16.47 -2.43 -26.91
CA GLY A 24 -17.05 -1.36 -26.09
C GLY A 24 -17.77 -1.83 -24.83
N THR A 25 -17.90 -3.15 -24.60
CA THR A 25 -18.61 -3.69 -23.44
C THR A 25 -17.75 -3.74 -22.18
N VAL A 26 -18.39 -3.85 -21.02
CA VAL A 26 -17.73 -4.15 -19.73
C VAL A 26 -17.77 -5.66 -19.51
N ALA A 27 -16.70 -6.23 -18.97
CA ALA A 27 -16.68 -7.64 -18.59
C ALA A 27 -17.83 -7.98 -17.62
N PRO A 28 -18.66 -9.01 -17.87
CA PRO A 28 -19.80 -9.35 -17.02
C PRO A 28 -19.41 -9.59 -15.56
N GLU A 29 -18.22 -10.12 -15.32
CA GLU A 29 -17.66 -10.39 -14.00
C GLU A 29 -17.42 -9.08 -13.22
N VAL A 30 -16.97 -8.02 -13.91
CA VAL A 30 -16.79 -6.69 -13.30
C VAL A 30 -18.14 -6.09 -12.93
N VAL A 31 -19.15 -6.22 -13.80
CA VAL A 31 -20.52 -5.76 -13.53
C VAL A 31 -21.12 -6.50 -12.34
N TYR A 32 -20.94 -7.82 -12.27
CA TYR A 32 -21.39 -8.64 -11.16
C TYR A 32 -20.74 -8.20 -9.83
N VAL A 33 -19.41 -8.04 -9.82
CA VAL A 33 -18.69 -7.60 -8.62
C VAL A 33 -19.10 -6.19 -8.22
N ALA A 34 -19.24 -5.27 -9.17
CA ALA A 34 -19.69 -3.90 -8.93
C ALA A 34 -21.07 -3.87 -8.24
N ASN A 35 -22.01 -4.69 -8.72
CA ASN A 35 -23.31 -4.83 -8.09
C ASN A 35 -23.21 -5.40 -6.66
N LYS A 36 -22.38 -6.43 -6.45
CA LYS A 36 -22.19 -7.05 -5.13
C LYS A 36 -21.57 -6.13 -4.09
N VAL A 37 -20.68 -5.23 -4.49
CA VAL A 37 -20.04 -4.27 -3.58
C VAL A 37 -20.83 -2.98 -3.42
N GLY A 38 -22.01 -2.87 -4.06
CA GLY A 38 -22.83 -1.67 -4.00
C GLY A 38 -22.23 -0.47 -4.72
N ALA A 39 -21.45 -0.69 -5.79
CA ALA A 39 -20.89 0.39 -6.58
C ALA A 39 -22.02 1.26 -7.18
N THR A 40 -21.92 2.57 -6.96
CA THR A 40 -22.91 3.54 -7.44
C THR A 40 -22.68 3.91 -8.91
N THR A 41 -21.46 3.73 -9.41
CA THR A 41 -21.09 4.09 -10.78
C THR A 41 -20.02 3.16 -11.32
N ILE A 42 -20.20 2.71 -12.56
CA ILE A 42 -19.15 2.05 -13.36
C ILE A 42 -18.69 3.05 -14.42
N LEU A 43 -17.47 3.55 -14.28
CA LEU A 43 -16.80 4.38 -15.27
C LEU A 43 -16.14 3.48 -16.32
N VAL A 44 -16.67 3.50 -17.54
CA VAL A 44 -16.12 2.74 -18.68
C VAL A 44 -14.95 3.51 -19.31
N ALA A 45 -13.87 3.66 -18.54
CA ALA A 45 -12.61 4.23 -18.96
C ALA A 45 -11.47 3.62 -18.14
N GLY A 46 -10.27 3.57 -18.72
CA GLY A 46 -9.03 3.20 -18.02
C GLY A 46 -8.00 4.33 -18.09
N GLY A 47 -6.79 4.09 -17.55
CA GLY A 47 -5.65 5.00 -17.67
C GLY A 47 -5.82 6.34 -16.97
N ALA A 48 -4.93 7.28 -17.30
CA ALA A 48 -4.84 8.60 -16.66
C ALA A 48 -6.14 9.42 -16.79
N GLN A 49 -6.88 9.25 -17.88
CA GLN A 49 -8.17 9.91 -18.10
C GLN A 49 -9.26 9.44 -17.14
N ALA A 50 -9.26 8.15 -16.76
CA ALA A 50 -10.22 7.64 -15.77
C ALA A 50 -9.87 8.16 -14.36
N VAL A 51 -8.58 8.18 -14.03
CA VAL A 51 -8.07 8.78 -12.79
C VAL A 51 -8.45 10.26 -12.71
N ALA A 52 -8.21 11.03 -13.78
CA ALA A 52 -8.58 12.43 -13.85
C ALA A 52 -10.10 12.65 -13.74
N ALA A 53 -10.92 11.82 -14.40
CA ALA A 53 -12.37 11.91 -14.29
C ALA A 53 -12.86 11.70 -12.85
N MET A 54 -12.34 10.68 -12.14
CA MET A 54 -12.70 10.46 -10.73
C MET A 54 -12.16 11.56 -9.80
N ALA A 55 -10.96 12.08 -10.08
CA ALA A 55 -10.31 13.11 -9.28
C ALA A 55 -11.00 14.47 -9.37
N TYR A 56 -11.41 14.87 -10.59
CA TYR A 56 -12.00 16.18 -10.87
C TYR A 56 -13.53 16.19 -10.90
N GLY A 57 -14.15 15.04 -11.15
CA GLY A 57 -15.61 14.87 -11.16
C GLY A 57 -16.33 15.72 -12.23
N PRO A 58 -16.15 15.44 -13.53
CA PRO A 58 -16.96 16.06 -14.58
C PRO A 58 -18.44 15.70 -14.42
N ALA A 59 -19.33 16.36 -15.17
CA ALA A 59 -20.79 16.22 -15.03
C ALA A 59 -21.33 14.76 -15.04
N THR A 60 -20.61 13.82 -15.65
CA THR A 60 -21.01 12.41 -15.79
C THR A 60 -20.31 11.45 -14.83
N VAL A 61 -19.35 11.91 -14.02
CA VAL A 61 -18.57 11.06 -13.11
C VAL A 61 -18.51 11.73 -11.73
N PRO A 62 -18.96 11.06 -10.65
CA PRO A 62 -18.85 11.62 -9.32
C PRO A 62 -17.40 11.90 -8.93
N LYS A 63 -17.15 13.03 -8.27
CA LYS A 63 -15.85 13.35 -7.69
C LYS A 63 -15.62 12.46 -6.47
N VAL A 64 -14.53 11.69 -6.47
CA VAL A 64 -14.16 10.87 -5.32
C VAL A 64 -13.15 11.59 -4.42
N HIS A 65 -13.05 11.14 -3.16
CA HIS A 65 -12.08 11.68 -2.20
C HIS A 65 -10.78 10.86 -2.14
N LYS A 66 -10.82 9.62 -2.62
CA LYS A 66 -9.67 8.71 -2.66
C LYS A 66 -9.75 7.77 -3.86
N ILE A 67 -8.63 7.61 -4.57
CA ILE A 67 -8.51 6.70 -5.72
C ILE A 67 -7.56 5.56 -5.33
N CYS A 68 -8.01 4.32 -5.50
CA CYS A 68 -7.24 3.12 -5.15
C CYS A 68 -7.04 2.23 -6.39
N GLY A 69 -5.93 1.49 -6.42
CA GLY A 69 -5.66 0.46 -7.41
C GLY A 69 -4.36 0.65 -8.20
N PRO A 70 -3.84 -0.44 -8.80
CA PRO A 70 -2.47 -0.51 -9.33
C PRO A 70 -2.24 0.35 -10.60
N GLY A 71 -3.29 0.90 -11.20
CA GLY A 71 -3.19 1.78 -12.37
C GLY A 71 -3.21 3.27 -12.03
N ASN A 72 -3.18 3.63 -10.75
CA ASN A 72 -3.44 4.98 -10.27
C ASN A 72 -2.22 5.92 -10.32
N CYS A 73 -1.28 5.72 -11.25
CA CYS A 73 -0.02 6.47 -11.34
C CYS A 73 -0.28 8.00 -11.30
N SER A 74 -0.22 8.56 -10.10
CA SER A 74 -0.58 9.94 -9.87
C SER A 74 0.64 10.77 -10.18
N LYS A 75 0.49 11.70 -11.12
CA LYS A 75 1.22 12.96 -11.01
C LYS A 75 0.67 13.66 -9.76
N ASP A 76 1.56 14.14 -8.89
CA ASP A 76 1.25 14.78 -7.60
C ASP A 76 0.44 16.07 -7.75
N ASP A 77 -0.81 15.95 -8.15
CA ASP A 77 -1.70 17.08 -8.37
C ASP A 77 -2.55 17.35 -7.12
N CYS A 78 -1.98 18.14 -6.22
CA CYS A 78 -2.66 18.55 -4.99
C CYS A 78 -3.94 19.37 -5.27
N SER A 79 -4.12 19.93 -6.47
CA SER A 79 -5.29 20.76 -6.80
C SER A 79 -6.59 19.96 -6.92
N ALA A 80 -6.51 18.67 -7.25
CA ALA A 80 -7.66 17.79 -7.31
C ALA A 80 -8.30 17.51 -5.93
N MET A 81 -7.56 17.77 -4.82
CA MET A 81 -7.97 17.45 -3.46
C MET A 81 -8.45 16.00 -3.33
N VAL A 82 -7.68 15.07 -3.91
CA VAL A 82 -7.93 13.64 -3.90
C VAL A 82 -6.69 12.94 -3.34
N SER A 83 -6.91 11.95 -2.47
CA SER A 83 -5.82 11.09 -1.99
C SER A 83 -5.71 9.82 -2.83
N ILE A 84 -4.59 9.12 -2.74
CA ILE A 84 -4.42 7.77 -3.28
C ILE A 84 -4.13 6.75 -2.17
N ASP A 85 -4.26 5.46 -2.45
CA ASP A 85 -3.83 4.40 -1.53
C ASP A 85 -2.30 4.35 -1.38
N MET A 86 -1.59 4.16 -2.49
CA MET A 86 -0.14 4.17 -2.59
C MET A 86 0.29 4.43 -4.05
N PRO A 87 1.51 4.92 -4.29
CA PRO A 87 2.06 4.96 -5.64
C PRO A 87 2.17 3.54 -6.20
N ALA A 88 1.50 3.25 -7.31
CA ALA A 88 1.61 1.94 -7.94
C ALA A 88 2.86 1.81 -8.83
N GLY A 89 3.53 0.67 -8.71
CA GLY A 89 4.67 0.26 -9.52
C GLY A 89 4.44 -1.02 -10.31
N PRO A 90 5.42 -1.44 -11.14
CA PRO A 90 5.41 -2.80 -11.68
C PRO A 90 5.46 -3.79 -10.51
N SER A 91 4.77 -4.92 -10.68
CA SER A 91 4.70 -5.92 -9.61
C SER A 91 6.05 -6.56 -9.31
N GLU A 92 6.23 -6.98 -8.06
CA GLU A 92 7.49 -7.54 -7.59
C GLU A 92 7.29 -8.76 -6.69
N LEU A 93 8.21 -9.72 -6.81
CA LEU A 93 8.26 -10.92 -5.97
C LEU A 93 9.70 -11.21 -5.54
N LEU A 94 9.92 -11.35 -4.23
CA LEU A 94 11.15 -11.86 -3.66
C LEU A 94 10.91 -13.24 -3.03
N VAL A 95 11.77 -14.20 -3.36
CA VAL A 95 11.74 -15.55 -2.80
C VAL A 95 13.02 -15.77 -2.02
N ILE A 96 12.90 -16.27 -0.78
CA ILE A 96 14.03 -16.79 -0.01
C ILE A 96 13.93 -18.31 -0.04
N ALA A 97 14.95 -18.99 -0.54
CA ALA A 97 14.99 -20.45 -0.57
C ALA A 97 16.25 -20.94 0.16
N ASP A 98 16.09 -22.01 0.93
CA ASP A 98 17.19 -22.79 1.51
C ASP A 98 17.46 -24.06 0.67
N PRO A 99 18.50 -24.85 0.98
CA PRO A 99 18.85 -26.04 0.22
C PRO A 99 17.83 -27.18 0.31
N ASP A 100 16.95 -27.15 1.30
CA ASP A 100 16.11 -28.28 1.68
C ASP A 100 14.79 -28.34 0.89
N VAL A 101 14.39 -27.24 0.25
CA VAL A 101 13.15 -27.16 -0.52
C VAL A 101 13.40 -26.87 -2.02
N GLN A 102 12.86 -27.72 -2.91
CA GLN A 102 12.93 -27.51 -4.37
C GLN A 102 11.99 -26.39 -4.81
N PRO A 103 12.48 -25.22 -5.27
CA PRO A 103 11.60 -24.11 -5.57
C PRO A 103 11.00 -24.24 -6.97
N SER A 104 9.67 -24.43 -7.03
CA SER A 104 8.89 -24.26 -8.26
C SER A 104 8.38 -22.81 -8.35
N ILE A 105 8.99 -21.99 -9.20
CA ILE A 105 8.66 -20.56 -9.29
C ILE A 105 7.80 -20.31 -10.54
N GLN A 106 6.59 -19.76 -10.38
CA GLN A 106 5.71 -19.31 -11.47
C GLN A 106 5.55 -17.78 -11.47
N HIS A 107 5.49 -17.17 -12.66
CA HIS A 107 5.56 -15.70 -12.83
C HIS A 107 4.40 -15.09 -13.61
N GLY A 108 4.09 -13.84 -13.27
CA GLY A 108 3.21 -12.93 -14.00
C GLY A 108 3.97 -12.05 -15.00
N GLU A 109 3.22 -11.29 -15.79
CA GLU A 109 3.63 -10.75 -17.09
C GLU A 109 4.54 -9.51 -17.04
N ASP A 110 4.47 -8.67 -16.00
CA ASP A 110 5.27 -7.43 -15.91
C ASP A 110 6.16 -7.36 -14.65
N SER A 111 6.48 -8.52 -14.06
CA SER A 111 7.04 -8.58 -12.71
C SER A 111 8.56 -8.69 -12.67
N GLN A 112 9.21 -8.00 -11.73
CA GLN A 112 10.59 -8.30 -11.35
C GLN A 112 10.61 -9.40 -10.28
N VAL A 113 11.54 -10.34 -10.41
CA VAL A 113 11.68 -11.46 -9.47
C VAL A 113 13.10 -11.50 -8.94
N VAL A 114 13.22 -11.61 -7.62
CA VAL A 114 14.51 -11.78 -6.94
C VAL A 114 14.50 -13.09 -6.16
N LEU A 115 15.45 -13.98 -6.42
CA LEU A 115 15.68 -15.17 -5.62
C LEU A 115 16.89 -14.96 -4.71
N LEU A 116 16.69 -15.05 -3.40
CA LEU A 116 17.76 -15.13 -2.41
C LEU A 116 18.05 -16.60 -2.12
N ALA A 117 19.15 -17.08 -2.67
CA ALA A 117 19.61 -18.44 -2.52
C ALA A 117 20.48 -18.56 -1.26
N ALA A 118 19.86 -18.90 -0.12
CA ALA A 118 20.49 -18.94 1.18
C ALA A 118 21.21 -20.28 1.40
N GLY A 119 22.54 -20.29 1.22
CA GLY A 119 23.34 -21.50 1.41
C GLY A 119 23.17 -22.58 0.32
N LEU A 120 22.52 -22.26 -0.82
CA LEU A 120 22.40 -23.20 -1.93
C LEU A 120 23.75 -23.44 -2.63
N SER A 121 23.96 -24.69 -3.02
CA SER A 121 25.08 -25.11 -3.87
C SER A 121 24.94 -24.60 -5.31
N ASP A 122 26.07 -24.50 -6.02
CA ASP A 122 26.11 -24.10 -7.44
C ASP A 122 25.22 -25.00 -8.30
N SER A 123 25.20 -26.30 -8.02
CA SER A 123 24.36 -27.26 -8.74
C SER A 123 22.87 -27.04 -8.47
N ALA A 124 22.49 -26.68 -7.23
CA ALA A 124 21.11 -26.37 -6.91
C ALA A 124 20.65 -25.08 -7.60
N VAL A 125 21.47 -24.03 -7.59
CA VAL A 125 21.16 -22.79 -8.32
C VAL A 125 21.03 -23.04 -9.84
N ALA A 126 21.95 -23.81 -10.43
CA ALA A 126 21.89 -24.16 -11.85
C ALA A 126 20.63 -24.99 -12.20
N ALA A 127 20.20 -25.88 -11.30
CA ALA A 127 18.96 -26.63 -11.49
C ALA A 127 17.73 -25.70 -11.51
N ILE A 128 17.69 -24.70 -10.62
CA ILE A 128 16.62 -23.70 -10.59
C ILE A 128 16.59 -22.88 -11.88
N GLU A 129 17.75 -22.40 -12.35
CA GLU A 129 17.82 -21.67 -13.62
C GLU A 129 17.30 -22.52 -14.80
N GLN A 130 17.64 -23.81 -14.81
CA GLN A 130 17.20 -24.71 -15.86
C GLN A 130 15.69 -24.98 -15.80
N GLU A 131 15.13 -25.10 -14.61
CA GLU A 131 13.69 -25.30 -14.42
C GLU A 131 12.91 -24.04 -14.85
N VAL A 132 13.38 -22.85 -14.45
CA VAL A 132 12.81 -21.57 -14.89
C VAL A 132 12.81 -21.47 -16.43
N ARG A 133 13.90 -21.87 -17.10
CA ARG A 133 13.96 -21.89 -18.57
C ARG A 133 12.95 -22.84 -19.19
N THR A 134 12.83 -24.05 -18.64
CA THR A 134 11.91 -25.09 -19.11
C THR A 134 10.46 -24.64 -18.97
N GLN A 135 10.06 -24.16 -17.78
CA GLN A 135 8.69 -23.72 -17.53
C GLN A 135 8.33 -22.50 -18.38
N ARG A 136 9.26 -21.54 -18.51
CA ARG A 136 9.06 -20.35 -19.36
C ARG A 136 8.66 -20.70 -20.79
N GLU A 137 9.30 -21.71 -21.38
CA GLU A 137 9.04 -22.12 -22.76
C GLU A 137 7.69 -22.81 -22.96
N ALA A 138 7.13 -23.40 -21.89
CA ALA A 138 5.81 -24.00 -21.90
C ALA A 138 4.66 -22.99 -21.74
N LEU A 139 4.95 -21.72 -21.37
CA LEU A 139 3.92 -20.73 -21.10
C LEU A 139 3.34 -20.09 -22.38
N PRO A 140 2.01 -19.88 -22.46
CA PRO A 140 1.36 -19.22 -23.60
C PRO A 140 1.86 -17.81 -23.91
N ARG A 141 2.49 -17.14 -22.93
CA ARG A 141 3.01 -15.77 -23.01
C ARG A 141 4.53 -15.72 -22.80
N ALA A 142 5.26 -16.70 -23.33
CA ALA A 142 6.70 -16.83 -23.15
C ALA A 142 7.52 -15.57 -23.50
N ASP A 143 7.10 -14.79 -24.50
CA ASP A 143 7.80 -13.56 -24.90
C ASP A 143 7.79 -12.48 -23.83
N ILE A 144 6.66 -12.33 -23.14
CA ILE A 144 6.50 -11.37 -22.04
C ILE A 144 7.34 -11.82 -20.84
N VAL A 145 7.29 -13.10 -20.51
CA VAL A 145 8.09 -13.69 -19.42
C VAL A 145 9.59 -13.56 -19.67
N ARG A 146 10.05 -13.63 -20.94
CA ARG A 146 11.46 -13.40 -21.29
C ARG A 146 11.93 -11.99 -20.92
N GLU A 147 11.09 -10.98 -21.14
CA GLU A 147 11.42 -9.60 -20.78
C GLU A 147 11.50 -9.43 -19.26
N SER A 148 10.55 -9.98 -18.51
CA SER A 148 10.54 -10.00 -17.04
C SER A 148 11.80 -10.68 -16.47
N ILE A 149 12.20 -11.85 -17.00
CA ILE A 149 13.39 -12.57 -16.55
C ILE A 149 14.67 -11.77 -16.77
N SER A 150 14.77 -10.99 -17.85
CA SER A 150 15.96 -10.16 -18.12
C SER A 150 16.21 -9.08 -17.06
N LYS A 151 15.17 -8.73 -16.29
CA LYS A 151 15.21 -7.76 -15.18
C LYS A 151 15.32 -8.45 -13.81
N SER A 152 15.27 -9.78 -13.79
CA SER A 152 15.27 -10.62 -12.59
C SER A 152 16.66 -11.15 -12.29
N TYR A 153 16.96 -11.49 -11.04
CA TYR A 153 18.28 -11.97 -10.66
C TYR A 153 18.25 -12.90 -9.44
N ILE A 154 19.26 -13.76 -9.35
CA ILE A 154 19.51 -14.65 -8.22
C ILE A 154 20.68 -14.05 -7.42
N LEU A 155 20.48 -13.83 -6.12
CA LEU A 155 21.53 -13.43 -5.19
C LEU A 155 21.84 -14.60 -4.27
N ARG A 156 23.10 -14.97 -4.20
CA ARG A 156 23.58 -15.95 -3.23
C ARG A 156 23.95 -15.23 -1.94
N VAL A 157 23.50 -15.80 -0.83
CA VAL A 157 23.76 -15.29 0.51
C VAL A 157 24.14 -16.46 1.41
N ASP A 158 24.94 -16.21 2.43
CA ASP A 158 25.55 -17.27 3.23
C ASP A 158 24.56 -17.95 4.16
N SER A 159 23.44 -17.28 4.48
CA SER A 159 22.44 -17.79 5.42
C SER A 159 21.06 -17.17 5.22
N VAL A 160 20.04 -17.82 5.78
CA VAL A 160 18.66 -17.29 5.86
C VAL A 160 18.64 -15.95 6.61
N ALA A 161 19.45 -15.79 7.65
CA ALA A 161 19.54 -14.54 8.40
C ALA A 161 20.02 -13.36 7.52
N GLU A 162 21.02 -13.60 6.66
CA GLU A 162 21.49 -12.61 5.69
C GLU A 162 20.43 -12.34 4.61
N ALA A 163 19.74 -13.38 4.14
CA ALA A 163 18.63 -13.25 3.20
C ALA A 163 17.51 -12.37 3.74
N LEU A 164 17.10 -12.57 5.01
CA LEU A 164 16.09 -11.76 5.69
C LEU A 164 16.55 -10.31 5.84
N LYS A 165 17.82 -10.09 6.18
CA LYS A 165 18.41 -8.74 6.27
C LYS A 165 18.35 -8.03 4.91
N PHE A 166 18.72 -8.72 3.82
CA PHE A 166 18.60 -8.19 2.47
C PHE A 166 17.13 -7.92 2.12
N SER A 167 16.23 -8.88 2.36
CA SER A 167 14.79 -8.75 2.08
C SER A 167 14.18 -7.52 2.78
N ASN A 168 14.51 -7.29 4.05
CA ASN A 168 14.06 -6.10 4.78
C ASN A 168 14.62 -4.79 4.20
N GLN A 169 15.83 -4.82 3.61
CA GLN A 169 16.39 -3.66 2.89
C GLN A 169 15.83 -3.53 1.46
N TYR A 170 15.44 -4.62 0.85
CA TYR A 170 14.84 -4.63 -0.46
C TYR A 170 13.40 -4.12 -0.39
N ALA A 171 12.67 -4.52 0.66
CA ALA A 171 11.28 -4.22 0.93
C ALA A 171 10.35 -4.61 -0.24
N PRO A 172 10.27 -5.92 -0.55
CA PRO A 172 9.52 -6.40 -1.69
C PRO A 172 8.00 -6.19 -1.52
N GLU A 173 7.29 -6.06 -2.65
CA GLU A 173 5.81 -6.09 -2.64
C GLU A 173 5.29 -7.44 -2.13
N HIS A 174 5.86 -8.56 -2.62
CA HIS A 174 5.53 -9.91 -2.19
C HIS A 174 6.79 -10.64 -1.72
N LEU A 175 6.71 -11.32 -0.57
CA LEU A 175 7.77 -12.15 0.00
C LEU A 175 7.30 -13.59 0.14
N ILE A 176 8.07 -14.53 -0.40
CA ILE A 176 7.90 -15.97 -0.17
C ILE A 176 9.08 -16.47 0.65
N LEU A 177 8.79 -17.07 1.80
CA LEU A 177 9.76 -17.85 2.57
C LEU A 177 9.59 -19.33 2.18
N HIS A 178 10.47 -19.80 1.31
CA HIS A 178 10.52 -21.20 0.88
C HIS A 178 11.59 -21.93 1.70
N LEU A 179 11.29 -22.08 2.98
CA LEU A 179 12.19 -22.60 4.01
C LEU A 179 11.48 -23.71 4.79
N ASP A 180 12.23 -24.69 5.28
CA ASP A 180 11.67 -25.77 6.11
C ASP A 180 11.04 -25.25 7.42
N ASP A 181 11.63 -24.19 8.01
CA ASP A 181 11.21 -23.57 9.28
C ASP A 181 10.65 -22.15 9.11
N ALA A 182 10.02 -21.86 7.96
CA ALA A 182 9.55 -20.53 7.57
C ALA A 182 8.79 -19.75 8.67
N GLU A 183 7.94 -20.43 9.44
CA GLU A 183 7.15 -19.82 10.53
C GLU A 183 8.03 -19.17 11.62
N GLN A 184 9.21 -19.72 11.90
CA GLN A 184 10.13 -19.21 12.91
C GLN A 184 10.76 -17.88 12.49
N HIS A 185 10.82 -17.61 11.19
CA HIS A 185 11.46 -16.42 10.62
C HIS A 185 10.49 -15.25 10.42
N VAL A 186 9.18 -15.47 10.57
CA VAL A 186 8.15 -14.42 10.35
C VAL A 186 8.38 -13.20 11.24
N ALA A 187 8.81 -13.41 12.49
CA ALA A 187 9.09 -12.31 13.43
C ALA A 187 10.31 -11.46 13.03
N ALA A 188 11.20 -12.00 12.20
CA ALA A 188 12.37 -11.27 11.66
C ALA A 188 12.02 -10.46 10.41
N ILE A 189 10.82 -10.63 9.84
CA ILE A 189 10.31 -9.77 8.79
C ILE A 189 9.93 -8.43 9.43
N THR A 190 10.81 -7.45 9.25
CA THR A 190 10.59 -6.10 9.73
C THR A 190 10.45 -5.22 8.50
N PRO A 191 9.28 -4.60 8.26
CA PRO A 191 9.17 -3.53 7.28
C PRO A 191 10.01 -2.35 7.80
N LEU A 192 11.31 -2.34 7.46
CA LEU A 192 12.24 -1.33 7.96
C LEU A 192 12.03 -0.05 7.18
N ALA A 193 11.60 1.00 7.88
CA ALA A 193 11.79 2.38 7.48
C ALA A 193 13.25 2.78 7.75
N GLN A 194 14.20 2.31 6.93
CA GLN A 194 15.56 2.87 6.84
C GLN A 194 16.35 2.19 5.72
N THR A 195 16.64 2.96 4.65
CA THR A 195 17.93 3.07 3.91
C THR A 195 17.71 3.48 2.43
N THR A 196 18.61 4.32 1.93
CA THR A 196 18.44 5.22 0.78
C THR A 196 19.03 4.72 -0.55
N TYR A 197 18.90 3.43 -0.92
CA TYR A 197 19.65 2.89 -2.09
C TYR A 197 18.91 2.08 -3.16
N CYS A 198 17.58 1.95 -3.15
CA CYS A 198 16.83 1.44 -4.32
C CYS A 198 15.86 2.50 -4.86
N ARG A 199 16.20 3.06 -6.05
CA ARG A 199 15.42 4.10 -6.74
C ARG A 199 14.17 3.57 -7.47
N HIS A 200 13.85 2.29 -7.35
CA HIS A 200 12.61 1.73 -7.88
C HIS A 200 11.88 1.00 -6.73
N MET A 201 10.74 1.56 -6.32
CA MET A 201 9.61 0.86 -5.68
C MET A 201 9.76 0.25 -4.27
N ALA A 202 10.65 0.73 -3.39
CA ALA A 202 10.63 0.32 -1.97
C ALA A 202 9.47 0.94 -1.16
N ILE A 203 8.26 1.02 -1.74
CA ILE A 203 7.07 1.63 -1.13
C ILE A 203 6.57 0.82 0.07
N ALA A 204 6.82 -0.49 0.11
CA ALA A 204 6.44 -1.36 1.23
C ALA A 204 7.12 -0.96 2.56
N ARG A 205 8.18 -0.13 2.51
CA ARG A 205 8.80 0.45 3.72
C ARG A 205 7.92 1.44 4.45
N MET A 206 6.95 2.05 3.77
CA MET A 206 6.15 3.16 4.30
C MET A 206 4.66 3.07 4.00
N TYR A 207 4.25 2.20 3.07
CA TYR A 207 2.86 1.93 2.73
C TYR A 207 2.49 0.49 3.12
N SER A 208 1.26 0.33 3.59
CA SER A 208 0.64 -0.99 3.76
C SER A 208 -0.22 -1.33 2.55
N GLY A 209 -0.43 -2.62 2.31
CA GLY A 209 -1.45 -3.10 1.38
C GLY A 209 -2.84 -2.51 1.68
N VAL A 210 -3.67 -2.37 0.64
CA VAL A 210 -5.05 -1.88 0.78
C VAL A 210 -5.83 -2.76 1.75
N ASN A 211 -6.47 -2.11 2.72
CA ASN A 211 -7.29 -2.75 3.74
C ASN A 211 -8.47 -1.83 4.12
N THR A 212 -9.32 -2.24 5.06
CA THR A 212 -10.49 -1.44 5.48
C THR A 212 -10.10 -0.06 5.99
N LEU A 213 -8.95 0.08 6.67
CA LEU A 213 -8.48 1.37 7.19
C LEU A 213 -8.06 2.33 6.07
N THR A 214 -7.77 1.83 4.87
CA THR A 214 -7.49 2.66 3.69
C THR A 214 -8.66 3.60 3.37
N PHE A 215 -9.90 3.21 3.74
CA PHE A 215 -11.14 3.90 3.39
C PHE A 215 -11.77 4.72 4.52
N VAL A 216 -11.14 4.76 5.71
CA VAL A 216 -11.66 5.50 6.87
C VAL A 216 -10.75 6.65 7.26
N LYS A 217 -11.27 7.55 8.10
CA LYS A 217 -10.50 8.59 8.77
C LYS A 217 -10.62 8.40 10.27
N HIS A 218 -9.51 8.55 10.97
CA HIS A 218 -9.49 8.53 12.43
C HIS A 218 -9.69 9.95 12.96
N ILE A 219 -10.92 10.28 13.35
CA ILE A 219 -11.27 11.59 13.92
C ILE A 219 -11.00 11.55 15.42
N THR A 220 -10.14 12.44 15.91
CA THR A 220 -9.94 12.63 17.35
C THR A 220 -11.00 13.56 17.90
N SER A 221 -11.52 13.25 19.08
CA SER A 221 -12.48 14.07 19.81
C SER A 221 -12.06 14.14 21.27
N GLN A 222 -12.18 15.33 21.85
CA GLN A 222 -11.83 15.58 23.24
C GLN A 222 -12.93 16.38 23.92
N THR A 223 -13.27 15.96 25.14
CA THR A 223 -14.24 16.61 26.00
C THR A 223 -13.59 16.87 27.34
N LEU A 224 -13.58 18.13 27.77
CA LEU A 224 -13.07 18.51 29.09
C LEU A 224 -14.22 18.94 29.99
N THR A 225 -14.23 18.41 31.21
CA THR A 225 -15.07 18.94 32.29
C THR A 225 -14.48 20.26 32.80
N LYS A 226 -15.25 21.01 33.60
CA LYS A 226 -14.75 22.23 34.26
C LYS A 226 -13.51 21.93 35.10
N GLU A 227 -13.50 20.83 35.84
CA GLU A 227 -12.35 20.38 36.64
C GLU A 227 -11.17 19.95 35.77
N GLY A 228 -11.43 19.27 34.66
CA GLY A 228 -10.39 18.91 33.68
C GLY A 228 -9.71 20.14 33.11
N LEU A 229 -10.48 21.15 32.72
CA LEU A 229 -9.94 22.41 32.22
C LEU A 229 -9.20 23.19 33.32
N ASP A 230 -9.70 23.21 34.55
CA ASP A 230 -9.02 23.88 35.67
C ASP A 230 -7.65 23.27 36.00
N ARG A 231 -7.52 21.94 35.88
CA ARG A 231 -6.24 21.23 36.08
C ARG A 231 -5.23 21.43 34.95
N LEU A 232 -5.69 21.45 33.69
CA LEU A 232 -4.82 21.54 32.52
C LEU A 232 -4.57 22.97 32.05
N GLY A 233 -5.47 23.89 32.42
CA GLY A 233 -5.56 25.20 31.80
C GLY A 233 -4.31 26.04 32.00
N ASP A 234 -3.71 26.03 33.20
CA ASP A 234 -2.50 26.81 33.48
C ASP A 234 -1.30 26.28 32.66
N THR A 235 -1.20 24.96 32.45
CA THR A 235 -0.19 24.36 31.56
C THR A 235 -0.40 24.81 30.12
N VAL A 236 -1.64 24.75 29.62
CA VAL A 236 -1.96 25.16 28.24
C VAL A 236 -1.69 26.66 28.04
N THR A 237 -2.01 27.52 29.02
CA THR A 237 -1.70 28.94 28.92
C THR A 237 -0.19 29.20 28.94
N THR A 238 0.57 28.49 29.78
CA THR A 238 2.03 28.62 29.85
C THR A 238 2.68 28.24 28.52
N LEU A 239 2.23 27.13 27.90
CA LEU A 239 2.71 26.71 26.58
C LEU A 239 2.35 27.73 25.50
N ALA A 240 1.10 28.22 25.49
CA ALA A 240 0.65 29.23 24.53
C ALA A 240 1.44 30.55 24.67
N GLU A 241 1.82 30.96 25.89
CA GLU A 241 2.67 32.13 26.11
C GLU A 241 4.09 31.91 25.59
N ALA A 242 4.68 30.75 25.87
CA ALA A 242 6.01 30.39 25.38
C ALA A 242 6.06 30.37 23.84
N GLU A 243 4.96 29.99 23.18
CA GLU A 243 4.81 30.00 21.73
C GLU A 243 4.38 31.37 21.15
N GLY A 244 4.10 32.38 21.98
CA GLY A 244 3.62 33.69 21.53
C GLY A 244 2.18 33.67 20.97
N LEU A 245 1.38 32.66 21.30
CA LEU A 245 0.03 32.43 20.80
C LEU A 245 -1.03 33.02 21.74
N GLU A 246 -1.05 34.36 21.82
CA GLU A 246 -1.90 35.12 22.74
C GLU A 246 -3.41 34.78 22.61
N ALA A 247 -3.90 34.55 21.38
CA ALA A 247 -5.30 34.17 21.15
C ALA A 247 -5.63 32.77 21.72
N HIS A 248 -4.71 31.80 21.60
CA HIS A 248 -4.89 30.46 22.15
C HIS A 248 -4.88 30.49 23.68
N ARG A 249 -3.97 31.27 24.28
CA ARG A 249 -3.94 31.52 25.72
C ARG A 249 -5.27 32.11 26.20
N ASN A 250 -5.72 33.18 25.55
CA ASN A 250 -6.91 33.91 25.98
C ASN A 250 -8.19 33.06 25.87
N ALA A 251 -8.27 32.16 24.89
CA ALA A 251 -9.37 31.20 24.78
C ALA A 251 -9.49 30.31 26.05
N VAL A 252 -8.38 29.93 26.66
CA VAL A 252 -8.36 29.15 27.92
C VAL A 252 -8.56 30.05 29.13
N ALA A 253 -7.82 31.15 29.22
CA ALA A 253 -7.78 32.02 30.40
C ALA A 253 -9.16 32.61 30.77
N ILE A 254 -9.98 33.00 29.79
CA ILE A 254 -11.33 33.52 30.04
C ILE A 254 -12.21 32.47 30.73
N ARG A 255 -12.14 31.21 30.28
CA ARG A 255 -12.93 30.10 30.84
C ARG A 255 -12.45 29.74 32.24
N LEU A 256 -11.14 29.74 32.48
CA LEU A 256 -10.57 29.54 33.82
C LEU A 256 -11.03 30.62 34.78
N LYS A 257 -11.04 31.88 34.34
CA LYS A 257 -11.52 33.01 35.14
C LYS A 257 -12.97 32.79 35.57
N ASP A 258 -13.84 32.39 34.65
CA ASP A 258 -15.26 32.10 34.95
C ASP A 258 -15.43 30.88 35.88
N ILE A 259 -14.67 29.81 35.66
CA ILE A 259 -14.71 28.60 36.50
C ILE A 259 -14.27 28.93 37.94
N ARG A 260 -13.16 29.65 38.09
CA ARG A 260 -12.57 29.98 39.39
C ARG A 260 -13.38 31.04 40.14
N ARG A 261 -14.02 31.97 39.42
CA ARG A 261 -14.92 32.97 40.00
C ARG A 261 -16.21 32.38 40.57
N ASN A 262 -16.70 31.27 40.00
CA ASN A 262 -17.89 30.57 40.50
C ASN A 262 -17.60 29.57 41.64
N ARG A 263 -16.35 29.50 42.12
CA ARG A 263 -15.95 28.69 43.29
C ARG A 263 -15.84 29.51 44.58
N SER A 264 -15.75 30.83 44.48
CA SER A 264 -15.75 31.81 45.58
C SER A 264 -17.15 32.31 45.88
#